data_AF-M5C4H6-F1
#
_entry.id   AF-M5C4H6-F1
#
_cell.length_a   1.000
_cell.length_b   1.000
_cell.length_c   1.000
_cell.angle_alpha   90.00
_cell.angle_beta   90.00
_cell.angle_gamma   90.00
#
_symmetry.space_group_name_H-M   'P 1'
#
loop_
_entity.id
_entity.type
_entity.pdbx_description
1 polymer ?
#
loop_
_entity_poly.entity_id
_entity_poly.type
_entity_poly.pdbx_seq_one_letter_code
_entity_poly.pdbx_strand_id
1 'polypeptide(L)'
;MPRFEHSDLKLSGEIGKDSTVKVSVTVKNVGKVPGRDVVQVYVRDLVSRLDRPIKELKGFTKSSLLEPGKSETVTVTLDKYAFAYFDDWAGEGRDGEGLWVAEAGDFEILAASTSEDAGISTGITLKKSFEWL
;
A
#
# COMPACT_ATOMS: atom_id res chain seq x y z
N MET A 1 -20.81 19.53 2.75
CA MET A 1 -19.65 18.89 2.09
C MET A 1 -19.59 17.43 2.53
N PRO A 2 -19.33 16.47 1.63
CA PRO A 2 -19.06 15.09 2.03
C PRO A 2 -17.78 15.04 2.89
N ARG A 3 -17.79 14.20 3.93
CA ARG A 3 -16.64 13.99 4.83
C ARG A 3 -16.59 12.50 5.16
N PHE A 4 -15.39 11.94 5.13
CA PHE A 4 -15.18 10.52 5.35
C PHE A 4 -14.15 10.28 6.44
N GLU A 5 -14.26 9.13 7.10
CA GLU A 5 -13.30 8.63 8.07
C GLU A 5 -12.89 7.22 7.67
N HIS A 6 -11.58 6.94 7.78
CA HIS A 6 -11.00 5.61 7.59
C HIS A 6 -10.78 4.93 8.93
N SER A 7 -11.05 3.63 9.00
CA SER A 7 -10.90 2.83 10.21
C SER A 7 -10.66 1.37 9.85
N ASP A 8 -10.35 0.54 10.86
CA ASP A 8 -10.21 -0.91 10.72
C ASP A 8 -9.28 -1.37 9.60
N LEU A 9 -8.14 -0.69 9.42
CA LEU A 9 -7.12 -1.12 8.47
C LEU A 9 -6.62 -2.52 8.83
N LYS A 10 -6.81 -3.46 7.92
CA LYS A 10 -6.44 -4.87 8.09
C LYS A 10 -5.66 -5.37 6.88
N LEU A 11 -4.69 -6.21 7.15
CA LEU A 11 -3.93 -6.94 6.14
C LEU A 11 -4.31 -8.42 6.18
N SER A 12 -4.37 -9.06 5.03
CA SER A 12 -4.41 -10.51 4.90
C SER A 12 -3.51 -10.97 3.77
N GLY A 13 -2.90 -12.14 3.91
CA GLY A 13 -1.86 -12.63 3.02
C GLY A 13 -0.45 -12.40 3.58
N GLU A 14 0.56 -12.88 2.86
CA GLU A 14 1.96 -12.73 3.21
C GLU A 14 2.72 -12.08 2.05
N ILE A 15 3.82 -11.39 2.37
CA ILE A 15 4.74 -10.88 1.37
C ILE A 15 5.86 -11.87 1.08
N GLY A 16 6.15 -12.04 -0.21
CA GLY A 16 7.07 -13.00 -0.80
C GLY A 16 6.97 -13.03 -2.33
N LYS A 17 7.54 -14.06 -2.96
CA LYS A 17 7.53 -14.19 -4.42
C LYS A 17 6.13 -14.25 -5.04
N ASP A 18 5.18 -14.84 -4.31
CA ASP A 18 3.78 -14.98 -4.73
C ASP A 18 2.85 -14.05 -3.95
N SER A 19 3.37 -12.87 -3.54
CA SER A 19 2.64 -11.89 -2.72
C SER A 19 1.24 -11.64 -3.25
N THR A 20 0.25 -11.80 -2.38
CA THR A 20 -1.13 -11.36 -2.60
C THR A 20 -1.65 -10.78 -1.29
N VAL A 21 -1.22 -9.56 -0.97
CA VAL A 21 -1.62 -8.88 0.26
C VAL A 21 -2.89 -8.10 -0.01
N LYS A 22 -3.97 -8.41 0.70
CA LYS A 22 -5.19 -7.61 0.67
C LYS A 22 -5.16 -6.59 1.80
N VAL A 23 -5.28 -5.34 1.43
CA VAL A 23 -5.40 -4.18 2.32
C VAL A 23 -6.87 -3.80 2.38
N SER A 24 -7.52 -4.06 3.51
CA SER A 24 -8.93 -3.74 3.72
C SER A 24 -9.08 -2.55 4.66
N VAL A 25 -9.95 -1.60 4.31
CA VAL A 25 -10.18 -0.36 5.07
C VAL A 25 -11.67 -0.09 5.12
N THR A 26 -12.18 0.22 6.31
CA THR A 26 -13.56 0.68 6.49
C THR A 26 -13.64 2.18 6.26
N VAL A 27 -14.44 2.57 5.27
CA VAL A 27 -14.78 3.95 4.92
C VAL A 27 -16.16 4.26 5.49
N LYS A 28 -16.30 5.36 6.23
CA LYS A 28 -17.59 5.84 6.74
C LYS A 28 -17.88 7.25 6.26
N ASN A 29 -19.07 7.48 5.70
CA ASN A 29 -19.54 8.85 5.45
C ASN A 29 -20.02 9.47 6.76
N VAL A 30 -19.26 10.44 7.28
CA VAL A 30 -19.60 11.21 8.48
C VAL A 30 -20.10 12.63 8.14
N GLY A 31 -20.25 12.92 6.85
CA GLY A 31 -20.84 14.16 6.35
C GLY A 31 -22.37 14.17 6.40
N LYS A 32 -22.96 15.24 5.87
CA LYS A 32 -24.41 15.45 5.82
C LYS A 32 -25.05 15.16 4.45
N VAL A 33 -24.24 14.79 3.47
CA VAL A 33 -24.68 14.57 2.08
C VAL A 33 -24.11 13.24 1.58
N PRO A 34 -24.79 12.56 0.64
CA PRO A 34 -24.25 11.36 -0.01
C PRO A 34 -22.94 11.67 -0.73
N GLY A 35 -22.05 10.69 -0.80
CA GLY A 35 -20.78 10.84 -1.51
C GLY A 35 -20.00 9.54 -1.65
N ARG A 36 -18.88 9.62 -2.35
CA ARG A 36 -17.91 8.53 -2.49
C ARG A 36 -16.56 9.01 -2.02
N ASP A 37 -15.77 8.10 -1.48
CA ASP A 37 -14.42 8.37 -1.02
C ASP A 37 -13.40 7.56 -1.79
N VAL A 38 -12.20 8.11 -1.97
CA VAL A 38 -11.07 7.43 -2.60
C VAL A 38 -10.06 7.09 -1.51
N VAL A 39 -9.82 5.80 -1.32
CA VAL A 39 -8.79 5.30 -0.40
C VAL A 39 -7.52 5.04 -1.21
N GLN A 40 -6.44 5.72 -0.82
CA GLN A 40 -5.11 5.57 -1.40
C GLN A 40 -4.26 4.71 -0.46
N VAL A 41 -3.57 3.71 -1.01
CA VAL A 41 -2.69 2.79 -0.28
C VAL A 41 -1.25 3.05 -0.66
N TYR A 42 -0.46 3.42 0.34
CA TYR A 42 0.98 3.65 0.21
C TYR A 42 1.75 2.55 0.91
N VAL A 43 2.94 2.26 0.37
CA VAL A 43 3.93 1.40 1.00
C VAL A 43 5.15 2.25 1.32
N ARG A 44 5.68 2.06 2.52
CA ARG A 44 6.95 2.64 2.96
C ARG A 44 7.84 1.51 3.44
N ASP A 45 9.06 1.49 2.92
CA ASP A 45 10.12 0.59 3.36
C ASP A 45 10.88 1.25 4.51
N LEU A 46 10.96 0.59 5.67
CA LEU A 46 11.56 1.16 6.88
C LEU A 46 13.07 0.90 6.97
N VAL A 47 13.60 -0.06 6.21
CA VAL A 47 14.97 -0.57 6.37
C VAL A 47 15.77 -0.53 5.06
N SER A 48 15.18 -0.01 3.97
CA SER A 48 15.79 -0.01 2.64
C SER A 48 17.23 0.48 2.59
N ARG A 49 18.06 -0.20 1.80
CA ARG A 49 19.44 0.22 1.53
C ARG A 49 19.53 1.47 0.66
N LEU A 50 18.54 1.71 -0.19
CA LEU A 50 18.44 2.90 -1.03
C LEU A 50 17.54 3.94 -0.36
N ASP A 51 17.80 5.22 -0.63
CA ASP A 51 16.90 6.28 -0.17
C ASP A 51 15.55 6.13 -0.89
N ARG A 52 14.48 5.85 -0.12
CA ARG A 52 13.14 5.60 -0.64
C ARG A 52 12.14 6.64 -0.16
N PRO A 53 11.14 7.00 -0.98
CA PRO A 53 10.09 7.91 -0.56
C PRO A 53 9.39 7.43 0.72
N ILE A 54 9.06 8.37 1.60
CA ILE A 54 8.31 8.10 2.83
C ILE A 54 6.89 7.56 2.53
N LYS A 55 6.35 7.83 1.33
CA LYS A 55 5.08 7.27 0.82
C LYS A 55 5.21 6.96 -0.66
N GLU A 56 5.10 5.70 -1.05
CA GLU A 56 4.96 5.28 -2.45
C GLU A 56 3.54 4.77 -2.70
N LEU A 57 2.79 5.40 -3.62
CA LEU A 57 1.43 4.94 -3.94
C LEU A 57 1.49 3.60 -4.68
N LYS A 58 0.90 2.56 -4.10
CA LYS A 58 0.87 1.20 -4.71
C LYS A 58 -0.52 0.75 -5.13
N GLY A 59 -1.56 1.45 -4.70
CA GLY A 59 -2.92 1.21 -5.20
C GLY A 59 -3.92 2.19 -4.65
N PHE A 60 -5.10 2.21 -5.24
CA PHE A 60 -6.23 2.98 -4.73
C PHE A 60 -7.54 2.29 -5.10
N THR A 61 -8.58 2.58 -4.34
CA THR A 61 -9.93 2.11 -4.65
C THR A 61 -10.95 3.16 -4.23
N LYS A 62 -12.16 3.07 -4.78
CA LYS A 62 -13.22 4.03 -4.52
C LYS A 62 -14.42 3.33 -3.93
N SER A 63 -15.00 3.88 -2.87
CA SER A 63 -16.22 3.35 -2.29
C SER A 63 -17.39 3.44 -3.29
N SER A 64 -18.43 2.65 -3.02
CA SER A 64 -19.78 2.90 -3.53
C SER A 64 -20.31 4.25 -3.01
N LEU A 65 -21.49 4.65 -3.51
CA LEU A 65 -22.17 5.86 -3.01
C LEU A 65 -22.68 5.59 -1.58
N LEU A 66 -22.08 6.25 -0.60
CA LEU A 66 -22.45 6.14 0.80
C LEU A 66 -23.37 7.27 1.22
N GLU A 67 -24.54 6.90 1.74
CA GLU A 67 -25.43 7.82 2.46
C GLU A 67 -24.79 8.28 3.78
N PRO A 68 -25.19 9.43 4.35
CA PRO A 68 -24.74 9.86 5.67
C PRO A 68 -24.87 8.77 6.74
N GLY A 69 -23.79 8.52 7.47
CA GLY A 69 -23.71 7.49 8.52
C GLY A 69 -23.48 6.07 8.02
N LYS A 70 -23.46 5.81 6.70
CA LYS A 70 -23.17 4.48 6.14
C LYS A 70 -21.67 4.25 6.00
N SER A 71 -21.30 2.97 6.07
CA SER A 71 -19.93 2.50 5.92
C SER A 71 -19.82 1.37 4.90
N GLU A 72 -18.64 1.24 4.31
CA GLU A 72 -18.26 0.16 3.41
C GLU A 72 -16.80 -0.22 3.66
N THR A 73 -16.49 -1.51 3.64
CA THR A 73 -15.11 -1.98 3.63
C THR A 73 -14.65 -2.13 2.19
N VAL A 74 -13.67 -1.33 1.79
CA VAL A 74 -13.02 -1.42 0.48
C VAL A 74 -11.73 -2.21 0.59
N THR A 75 -11.26 -2.79 -0.51
CA THR A 75 -10.04 -3.59 -0.54
C THR A 75 -9.16 -3.23 -1.73
N VAL A 76 -7.85 -3.15 -1.48
CA VAL A 76 -6.78 -3.03 -2.49
C VAL A 76 -5.88 -4.25 -2.38
N THR A 77 -5.52 -4.86 -3.50
CA THR A 77 -4.58 -5.98 -3.53
C THR A 77 -3.21 -5.49 -3.94
N LEU A 78 -2.20 -5.82 -3.15
CA LEU A 78 -0.79 -5.54 -3.42
C LEU A 78 -0.09 -6.85 -3.80
N ASP A 79 0.66 -6.80 -4.89
CA ASP A 79 1.51 -7.91 -5.35
C ASP A 79 2.98 -7.66 -4.96
N LYS A 80 3.89 -8.50 -5.47
CA LYS A 80 5.32 -8.42 -5.15
C LYS A 80 5.96 -7.09 -5.57
N TYR A 81 5.44 -6.40 -6.60
CA TYR A 81 5.99 -5.13 -7.08
C TYR A 81 5.70 -3.98 -6.10
N ALA A 82 4.70 -4.12 -5.24
CA ALA A 82 4.44 -3.15 -4.19
C ALA A 82 5.58 -3.06 -3.15
N PHE A 83 6.39 -4.11 -3.04
CA PHE A 83 7.46 -4.24 -2.04
C PHE A 83 8.86 -4.21 -2.65
N ALA A 84 8.97 -3.94 -3.95
CA ALA A 84 10.23 -3.95 -4.67
C ALA A 84 10.58 -2.60 -5.29
N TYR A 85 11.85 -2.45 -5.60
CA TYR A 85 12.40 -1.40 -6.46
C TYR A 85 13.19 -2.06 -7.59
N PHE A 86 13.43 -1.31 -8.66
CA PHE A 86 14.29 -1.77 -9.75
C PHE A 86 15.71 -1.30 -9.49
N ASP A 87 16.68 -2.21 -9.56
CA ASP A 87 18.11 -1.95 -9.40
C ASP A 87 18.84 -2.23 -10.71
N ASP A 88 19.27 -1.17 -11.39
CA ASP A 88 19.99 -1.23 -12.66
C ASP A 88 21.35 -1.95 -12.55
N TRP A 89 21.90 -2.07 -11.33
CA TRP A 89 23.19 -2.70 -11.04
C TRP A 89 23.07 -4.09 -10.39
N ALA A 90 21.85 -4.58 -10.14
CA ALA A 90 21.66 -5.92 -9.60
C ALA A 90 21.90 -7.00 -10.67
N GLY A 91 22.63 -8.07 -10.31
CA GLY A 91 23.00 -9.19 -11.18
C GLY A 91 24.51 -9.47 -11.25
N GLU A 92 24.92 -10.67 -11.69
CA GLU A 92 26.32 -11.12 -11.75
C GLU A 92 27.14 -10.57 -12.94
N GLY A 93 26.85 -9.35 -13.43
CA GLY A 93 27.92 -8.53 -14.01
C GLY A 93 27.82 -8.12 -15.48
N ARG A 94 26.75 -7.41 -15.88
CA ARG A 94 26.81 -6.47 -17.01
C ARG A 94 25.95 -5.25 -16.72
N ASP A 95 26.50 -4.06 -16.96
CA ASP A 95 25.75 -2.81 -16.94
C ASP A 95 24.49 -2.95 -17.81
N GLY A 96 23.30 -2.77 -17.22
CA GLY A 96 22.03 -2.68 -17.95
C GLY A 96 21.13 -3.91 -18.00
N GLU A 97 21.39 -4.96 -17.21
CA GLU A 97 20.51 -6.15 -17.09
C GLU A 97 19.56 -6.13 -15.87
N GLY A 98 19.45 -4.97 -15.18
CA GLY A 98 18.86 -4.78 -13.86
C GLY A 98 17.67 -5.66 -13.42
N LEU A 99 17.56 -5.85 -12.10
CA LEU A 99 16.58 -6.74 -11.49
C LEU A 99 15.58 -5.97 -10.63
N TRP A 100 14.37 -6.49 -10.53
CA TRP A 100 13.48 -6.15 -9.43
C TRP A 100 14.02 -6.78 -8.15
N VAL A 101 14.20 -5.96 -7.12
CA VAL A 101 14.73 -6.36 -5.82
C VAL A 101 13.69 -6.06 -4.74
N ALA A 102 13.29 -7.09 -3.99
CA ALA A 102 12.55 -6.96 -2.74
C ALA A 102 13.47 -7.37 -1.58
N GLU A 103 13.82 -6.44 -0.71
CA GLU A 103 14.70 -6.69 0.44
C GLU A 103 13.90 -7.15 1.66
N ALA A 104 14.40 -8.16 2.37
CA ALA A 104 13.86 -8.55 3.67
C ALA A 104 13.90 -7.35 4.63
N GLY A 105 12.79 -7.12 5.33
CA GLY A 105 12.63 -5.95 6.19
C GLY A 105 11.18 -5.70 6.56
N ASP A 106 10.99 -4.65 7.35
CA ASP A 106 9.68 -4.19 7.77
C ASP A 106 9.16 -3.10 6.83
N PHE A 107 7.90 -3.25 6.44
CA PHE A 107 7.17 -2.32 5.60
C PHE A 107 6.00 -1.75 6.39
N GLU A 108 5.77 -0.45 6.21
CA GLU A 108 4.56 0.22 6.68
C GLU A 108 3.57 0.34 5.51
N ILE A 109 2.34 -0.15 5.73
CA ILE A 109 1.20 0.04 4.83
C ILE A 109 0.36 1.19 5.38
N LEU A 110 0.15 2.22 4.58
CA LEU A 110 -0.63 3.39 4.93
C LEU A 110 -1.87 3.49 4.06
N ALA A 111 -3.03 3.69 4.66
CA ALA A 111 -4.26 4.08 3.97
C ALA A 111 -4.63 5.53 4.30
N ALA A 112 -4.84 6.35 3.28
CA ALA A 112 -5.14 7.77 3.44
C ALA A 112 -6.05 8.31 2.34
N SER A 113 -6.68 9.48 2.56
CA SER A 113 -7.49 10.16 1.53
C SER A 113 -6.64 10.92 0.52
N THR A 114 -5.45 11.38 0.92
CA THR A 114 -4.50 12.14 0.08
C THR A 114 -3.05 11.80 0.45
N SER A 115 -2.08 12.25 -0.34
CA SER A 115 -0.65 12.07 -0.05
C SER A 115 -0.16 12.85 1.17
N GLU A 116 -0.81 13.97 1.50
CA GLU A 116 -0.46 14.81 2.65
C GLU A 116 -1.12 14.30 3.94
N ASP A 117 -2.23 13.57 3.82
CA ASP A 117 -2.96 12.99 4.94
C ASP A 117 -2.11 11.94 5.66
N ALA A 118 -2.05 12.05 6.99
CA ALA A 118 -1.33 11.12 7.85
C ALA A 118 -1.96 9.72 7.83
N GLY A 119 -3.27 9.62 7.55
CA GLY A 119 -4.01 8.37 7.39
C GLY A 119 -3.94 7.43 8.60
N ILE A 120 -4.13 6.14 8.34
CA ILE A 120 -3.95 5.05 9.30
C ILE A 120 -2.97 4.03 8.74
N SER A 121 -2.06 3.52 9.57
CA SER A 121 -1.01 2.59 9.12
C SER A 121 -0.94 1.30 9.94
N THR A 122 -0.30 0.29 9.35
CA THR A 122 0.02 -0.99 10.00
C THR A 122 1.27 -1.61 9.35
N GLY A 123 1.96 -2.49 10.08
CA GLY A 123 3.21 -3.11 9.65
C GLY A 123 3.04 -4.48 8.99
N ILE A 124 3.95 -4.82 8.09
CA ILE A 124 4.12 -6.17 7.52
C ILE A 124 5.60 -6.46 7.24
N THR A 125 6.05 -7.69 7.46
CA THR A 125 7.48 -8.06 7.39
C THR A 125 7.76 -9.04 6.26
N LEU A 126 8.77 -8.72 5.44
CA LEU A 126 9.31 -9.63 4.42
C LEU A 126 10.44 -10.42 5.03
N LYS A 127 10.23 -11.73 5.18
CA LYS A 127 11.19 -12.60 5.89
C LYS A 127 12.47 -12.86 5.09
N LYS A 128 12.40 -12.83 3.77
CA LYS A 128 13.53 -13.20 2.90
C LYS A 128 13.54 -12.35 1.64
N SER A 129 14.70 -11.79 1.32
CA SER A 129 14.90 -11.04 0.08
C SER A 129 14.74 -11.93 -1.15
N PHE A 130 14.27 -11.37 -2.24
CA PHE A 130 14.20 -12.05 -3.52
C PHE A 130 14.29 -11.06 -4.68
N GLU A 131 14.76 -11.58 -5.82
CA GLU A 131 14.97 -10.82 -7.05
C GLU A 131 14.36 -11.53 -8.26
N TRP A 132 13.99 -10.76 -9.29
CA TRP A 132 13.45 -11.29 -10.54
C TRP A 132 13.54 -10.30 -11.71
N LEU A 133 13.32 -10.79 -12.93
CA LEU A 133 13.11 -10.00 -14.15
C LEU A 133 11.61 -9.85 -14.45
#